data_AF-A0A6P7GAN4-F1
#
_entry.id   AF-A0A6P7GAN4-F1
#
_cell.length_a   1.000
_cell.length_b   1.000
_cell.length_c   1.000
_cell.angle_alpha   90.00
_cell.angle_beta   90.00
_cell.angle_gamma   90.00
#
_symmetry.space_group_name_H-M   'P 1'
#
loop_
_entity.id
_entity.type
_entity.pdbx_description
1 polymer ?
#
loop_
_entity_poly.entity_id
_entity_poly.type
_entity_poly.pdbx_seq_one_letter_code
_entity_poly.pdbx_strand_id
1 'polypeptide(L)'
;MENHVRILFLIVIIIVLSLVLGETSIESTISDVLNKKNVLSERCQQDLKALLQRLHSKEEDNNWASKMIEATSRIAMEESSYDYGDVGHFEECVRLQSREDNIKGKYCIADIAFKYINFTGYSPISQIPIKELTIRISGGMHLLRFPVRAMCLPNNCSDSDAGYLMNQLQHPNTTVRYFVCQTEEEVNIPLDNNAYLGIYILAGISSIVILATIYDFYCQNYMQKNGAKAVVAFSIYTNSKNLFHTSNRVSSLDCLDGIRVMSMVWVMAFHVYVKYMASYIFNSKDSIQITGSLLGILFSTGHLACDALFLIGGTLVTYVYFSKTKDGDLTLYNIIKHYLHRYIRLTPALIGVIIVSATLLKYTGSGPKWPLINSVSQEGCQEYWWSTILYIHNELNLGNMVCNYLVDFVPVDSCHCHFSFHKIII
;
A
#
# COMPACT_ATOMS: atom_id res chain seq x y z
N MET A 1 -23.74 42.96 -2.25
CA MET A 1 -24.39 41.69 -2.65
C MET A 1 -24.23 41.38 -4.13
N GLU A 2 -24.50 42.32 -5.04
CA GLU A 2 -24.42 42.10 -6.50
C GLU A 2 -23.07 41.55 -7.00
N ASN A 3 -21.94 42.06 -6.50
CA ASN A 3 -20.62 41.58 -6.92
C ASN A 3 -20.32 40.14 -6.47
N HIS A 4 -20.81 39.71 -5.30
CA HIS A 4 -20.63 38.33 -4.84
C HIS A 4 -21.47 37.34 -5.65
N VAL A 5 -22.68 37.74 -6.07
CA VAL A 5 -23.53 36.91 -6.94
C VAL A 5 -22.93 36.76 -8.34
N ARG A 6 -22.35 37.83 -8.92
CA ARG A 6 -21.66 37.76 -10.21
C ARG A 6 -20.41 36.88 -10.17
N ILE A 7 -19.65 36.94 -9.09
CA ILE A 7 -18.47 36.07 -8.89
C ILE A 7 -18.90 34.61 -8.74
N LEU A 8 -19.95 34.32 -7.97
CA LEU A 8 -20.48 32.96 -7.85
C LEU A 8 -20.96 32.42 -9.21
N PHE A 9 -21.65 33.26 -9.99
CA PHE A 9 -22.17 32.89 -11.31
C PHE A 9 -21.04 32.62 -12.31
N LEU A 10 -19.98 33.44 -12.31
CA LEU A 10 -18.78 33.21 -13.11
C LEU A 10 -18.04 31.93 -12.69
N ILE A 11 -17.91 31.66 -11.40
CA ILE A 11 -17.31 30.42 -10.89
C ILE A 11 -18.13 29.21 -11.35
N VAL A 12 -19.45 29.25 -11.23
CA VAL A 12 -20.34 28.17 -11.69
C VAL A 12 -20.23 27.98 -13.20
N ILE A 13 -20.23 29.06 -14.00
CA ILE A 13 -20.05 28.98 -15.46
C ILE A 13 -18.69 28.38 -15.82
N ILE A 14 -17.61 28.80 -15.16
CA ILE A 14 -16.26 28.26 -15.40
C ILE A 14 -16.20 26.78 -15.03
N ILE A 15 -16.79 26.37 -13.90
CA ILE A 15 -16.87 24.96 -13.49
C ILE A 15 -17.66 24.14 -14.51
N VAL A 16 -18.81 24.65 -14.97
CA VAL A 16 -19.64 23.97 -15.98
C VAL A 16 -18.90 23.88 -17.32
N LEU A 17 -18.25 24.95 -17.78
CA LEU A 17 -17.45 24.94 -19.02
C LEU A 17 -16.26 23.99 -18.93
N SER A 18 -15.57 23.92 -17.79
CA SER A 18 -14.43 23.01 -17.63
C SER A 18 -14.85 21.54 -17.50
N LEU A 19 -16.05 21.25 -16.96
CA LEU A 19 -16.65 19.92 -17.01
C LEU A 19 -17.03 19.52 -18.45
N VAL A 20 -17.69 20.42 -19.19
CA VAL A 20 -18.15 20.17 -20.57
C VAL A 20 -16.99 20.05 -21.57
N LEU A 21 -15.92 20.84 -21.42
CA LEU A 21 -14.77 20.77 -22.32
C LEU A 21 -13.97 19.47 -22.15
N GLY A 22 -13.95 18.88 -20.95
CA GLY A 22 -13.26 17.61 -20.69
C GLY A 22 -13.88 16.42 -21.43
N GLU A 23 -15.21 16.34 -21.49
CA GLU A 23 -15.94 15.28 -22.21
C GLU A 23 -15.73 15.39 -23.73
N THR A 24 -15.77 16.61 -24.29
CA THR A 24 -15.61 16.82 -25.74
C THR A 24 -14.23 16.41 -26.27
N SER A 25 -13.18 16.44 -25.44
CA SER A 25 -11.81 16.06 -25.82
C SER A 25 -11.64 14.55 -26.00
N ILE A 26 -12.32 13.73 -25.21
CA ILE A 26 -12.17 12.28 -25.26
C ILE A 26 -12.88 11.76 -26.51
N GLU A 27 -14.12 12.19 -26.72
CA GLU A 27 -14.92 11.83 -27.89
C GLU A 27 -14.25 12.22 -29.21
N SER A 28 -13.71 13.45 -29.29
CA SER A 28 -12.99 13.91 -30.48
C SER A 28 -11.75 13.07 -30.77
N THR A 29 -10.99 12.70 -29.73
CA THR A 29 -9.78 11.90 -29.88
C THR A 29 -10.10 10.47 -30.30
N ILE A 30 -11.13 9.85 -29.71
CA ILE A 30 -11.58 8.51 -30.12
C ILE A 30 -12.02 8.54 -31.58
N SER A 31 -12.79 9.55 -31.99
CA SER A 31 -13.20 9.74 -33.39
C SER A 31 -11.98 9.89 -34.33
N ASP A 32 -10.99 10.71 -33.96
CA ASP A 32 -9.77 10.91 -34.75
C ASP A 32 -8.93 9.63 -34.89
N VAL A 33 -8.84 8.83 -33.82
CA VAL A 33 -8.13 7.55 -33.85
C VAL A 33 -8.86 6.54 -34.71
N LEU A 34 -10.20 6.46 -34.63
CA LEU A 34 -11.01 5.56 -35.45
C LEU A 34 -10.91 5.86 -36.96
N ASN A 35 -10.60 7.10 -37.33
CA ASN A 35 -10.39 7.53 -38.71
C ASN A 35 -9.03 7.07 -39.28
N LYS A 36 -8.06 6.71 -38.42
CA LYS A 36 -6.75 6.18 -38.85
C LYS A 36 -6.87 4.67 -39.11
N LYS A 37 -6.63 4.23 -40.35
CA LYS A 37 -6.68 2.80 -40.73
C LYS A 37 -5.55 1.99 -40.09
N ASN A 38 -5.86 0.77 -39.65
CA ASN A 38 -4.93 -0.27 -39.18
C ASN A 38 -4.09 0.06 -37.94
N VAL A 39 -4.58 0.94 -37.07
CA VAL A 39 -3.88 1.31 -35.83
C VAL A 39 -4.33 0.50 -34.62
N LEU A 40 -5.63 0.22 -34.53
CA LEU A 40 -6.25 -0.53 -33.45
C LEU A 40 -6.65 -1.92 -33.92
N SER A 41 -6.77 -2.86 -32.98
CA SER A 41 -7.39 -4.17 -33.25
C SER A 41 -8.83 -4.02 -33.74
N GLU A 42 -9.25 -4.92 -34.64
CA GLU A 42 -10.58 -4.84 -35.29
C GLU A 42 -11.72 -4.87 -34.26
N ARG A 43 -11.60 -5.70 -33.22
CA ARG A 43 -12.59 -5.80 -32.14
C ARG A 43 -12.65 -4.54 -31.29
N CYS A 44 -11.50 -3.97 -30.92
CA CYS A 44 -11.46 -2.69 -30.20
C CYS A 44 -12.09 -1.56 -31.03
N GLN A 45 -11.82 -1.55 -32.34
CA GLN A 45 -12.39 -0.54 -33.24
C GLN A 45 -13.92 -0.66 -33.34
N GLN A 46 -14.47 -1.88 -33.32
CA GLN A 46 -15.92 -2.11 -33.31
C GLN A 46 -16.55 -1.60 -32.00
N ASP A 47 -15.99 -1.96 -30.86
CA ASP A 47 -16.52 -1.55 -29.56
C ASP A 47 -16.44 -0.03 -29.35
N LEU A 48 -15.35 0.62 -29.79
CA LEU A 48 -15.21 2.08 -29.72
C LEU A 48 -16.21 2.81 -30.64
N LYS A 49 -16.59 2.21 -31.78
CA LYS A 49 -17.66 2.74 -32.63
C LYS A 49 -19.01 2.63 -31.94
N ALA A 50 -19.30 1.49 -31.31
CA ALA A 50 -20.52 1.31 -30.51
C ALA A 50 -20.59 2.32 -29.36
N LEU A 51 -19.48 2.54 -28.66
CA LEU A 51 -19.35 3.56 -27.62
C LEU A 51 -19.73 4.96 -28.14
N LEU A 52 -19.13 5.42 -29.23
CA LEU A 52 -19.43 6.73 -29.81
C LEU A 52 -20.88 6.85 -30.32
N GLN A 53 -21.43 5.78 -30.88
CA GLN A 53 -22.83 5.76 -31.31
C GLN A 53 -23.77 5.92 -30.13
N ARG A 54 -23.48 5.25 -29.00
CA ARG A 54 -24.28 5.32 -27.79
C ARG A 54 -24.16 6.67 -27.07
N LEU A 55 -22.98 7.28 -27.05
CA LEU A 55 -22.77 8.64 -26.52
C LEU A 55 -23.63 9.68 -27.26
N HIS A 56 -23.72 9.59 -28.59
CA HIS A 56 -24.57 10.49 -29.38
C HIS A 56 -26.07 10.16 -29.30
N SER A 57 -26.45 8.96 -28.82
CA SER A 57 -27.85 8.59 -28.66
C SER A 57 -28.44 9.31 -27.44
N LYS A 58 -29.52 10.08 -27.64
CA LYS A 58 -30.22 10.83 -26.57
C LYS A 58 -31.09 9.94 -25.66
N GLU A 59 -30.86 8.64 -25.64
CA GLU A 59 -31.60 7.73 -24.76
C GLU A 59 -30.99 7.78 -23.36
N GLU A 60 -31.75 8.35 -22.40
CA GLU A 60 -31.34 8.50 -21.00
C GLU A 60 -31.32 7.17 -20.22
N ASP A 61 -32.04 6.14 -20.70
CA ASP A 61 -32.09 4.86 -20.01
C ASP A 61 -30.81 4.06 -20.24
N ASN A 62 -30.00 3.98 -19.18
CA ASN A 62 -28.89 3.04 -19.04
C ASN A 62 -27.70 3.29 -19.99
N ASN A 63 -27.29 4.56 -20.14
CA ASN A 63 -26.14 4.94 -20.96
C ASN A 63 -24.81 4.48 -20.34
N TRP A 64 -24.47 3.21 -20.55
CA TRP A 64 -23.18 2.61 -20.18
C TRP A 64 -22.01 3.38 -20.81
N ALA A 65 -22.21 4.04 -21.95
CA ALA A 65 -21.16 4.77 -22.63
C ALA A 65 -20.78 6.05 -21.87
N SER A 66 -21.77 6.81 -21.38
CA SER A 66 -21.52 7.97 -20.51
C SER A 66 -20.78 7.56 -19.24
N LYS A 67 -21.22 6.49 -18.58
CA LYS A 67 -20.53 5.95 -17.39
C LYS A 67 -19.09 5.54 -17.66
N MET A 68 -18.82 4.99 -18.85
CA MET A 68 -17.45 4.63 -19.26
C MET A 68 -16.57 5.87 -19.42
N ILE A 69 -17.11 6.94 -20.01
CA ILE A 69 -16.39 8.22 -20.15
C ILE A 69 -16.20 8.89 -18.79
N GLU A 70 -17.24 8.96 -17.95
CA GLU A 70 -17.17 9.51 -16.59
C GLU A 70 -16.18 8.77 -15.69
N ALA A 71 -15.99 7.46 -15.91
CA ALA A 71 -15.03 6.67 -15.16
C ALA A 71 -13.56 6.92 -15.55
N THR A 72 -13.32 7.62 -16.66
CA THR A 72 -11.98 8.00 -17.12
C THR A 72 -11.47 9.22 -16.34
N SER A 73 -10.17 9.27 -16.04
CA SER A 73 -9.55 10.43 -15.39
C SER A 73 -9.68 11.69 -16.26
N ARG A 74 -9.75 12.86 -15.61
CA ARG A 74 -9.87 14.13 -16.34
C ARG A 74 -8.61 14.39 -17.15
N ILE A 75 -8.79 14.71 -18.43
CA ILE A 75 -7.68 15.15 -19.27
C ILE A 75 -7.44 16.63 -18.98
N ALA A 76 -6.51 16.91 -18.07
CA ALA A 76 -5.94 18.25 -17.97
C ALA A 76 -5.22 18.59 -19.29
N MET A 77 -5.80 19.54 -20.04
CA MET A 77 -5.24 20.11 -21.28
C MET A 77 -4.27 21.28 -21.02
N GLU A 78 -4.07 21.68 -19.76
CA GLU A 78 -3.14 22.74 -19.37
C GLU A 78 -1.97 22.19 -18.54
N GLU A 79 -0.74 22.56 -18.94
CA GLU A 79 0.52 22.17 -18.28
C GLU A 79 0.60 22.58 -16.79
N SER A 80 -0.18 23.57 -16.35
CA SER A 80 -0.18 24.08 -14.98
C SER A 80 -1.02 23.22 -14.01
N SER A 81 -1.87 22.35 -14.56
CA SER A 81 -2.91 21.60 -13.84
C SER A 81 -2.66 20.09 -13.77
N TYR A 82 -1.40 19.64 -13.90
CA TYR A 82 -1.06 18.25 -13.60
C TYR A 82 -1.41 17.97 -12.13
N ASP A 83 -2.61 17.45 -11.90
CA ASP A 83 -2.93 16.72 -10.69
C ASP A 83 -2.28 15.34 -10.81
N TYR A 84 -1.39 15.02 -9.89
CA TYR A 84 -0.56 13.81 -9.96
C TYR A 84 -1.26 12.61 -9.30
N GLY A 85 -2.58 12.62 -9.22
CA GLY A 85 -3.35 11.61 -8.50
C GLY A 85 -4.73 11.32 -9.05
N ASP A 86 -5.12 11.86 -10.22
CA ASP A 86 -6.40 11.51 -10.81
C ASP A 86 -6.36 10.11 -11.44
N VAL A 87 -6.99 9.17 -10.74
CA VAL A 87 -7.09 7.75 -11.12
C VAL A 87 -8.46 7.39 -11.68
N GLY A 88 -9.33 8.37 -11.96
CA GLY A 88 -10.70 8.10 -12.40
C GLY A 88 -11.51 7.26 -11.42
N HIS A 89 -12.65 6.73 -11.86
CA HIS A 89 -13.53 5.90 -11.05
C HIS A 89 -13.32 4.42 -11.34
N PHE A 90 -12.36 3.81 -10.64
CA PHE A 90 -12.00 2.40 -10.78
C PHE A 90 -13.18 1.43 -10.67
N GLU A 91 -13.95 1.51 -9.59
CA GLU A 91 -15.05 0.57 -9.35
C GLU A 91 -16.17 0.69 -10.38
N GLU A 92 -16.48 1.92 -10.80
CA GLU A 92 -17.50 2.17 -11.83
C GLU A 92 -17.05 1.56 -13.16
N CYS A 93 -15.79 1.76 -13.55
CA CYS A 93 -15.25 1.20 -14.79
C CYS A 93 -15.26 -0.32 -14.80
N VAL A 94 -14.72 -0.96 -13.76
CA VAL A 94 -14.54 -2.41 -13.73
C VAL A 94 -15.88 -3.15 -13.66
N ARG A 95 -16.87 -2.61 -12.94
CA ARG A 95 -18.21 -3.22 -12.83
C ARG A 95 -19.13 -2.90 -14.01
N LEU A 96 -18.67 -2.11 -14.97
CA LEU A 96 -19.46 -1.69 -16.11
C LEU A 96 -19.70 -2.87 -17.07
N GLN A 97 -20.98 -3.15 -17.34
CA GLN A 97 -21.39 -4.18 -18.28
C GLN A 97 -22.62 -3.74 -19.10
N SER A 98 -22.45 -3.63 -20.42
CA SER A 98 -23.57 -3.48 -21.36
C SER A 98 -24.12 -4.85 -21.73
N ARG A 99 -25.42 -5.07 -21.51
CA ARG A 99 -26.11 -6.32 -21.90
C ARG A 99 -26.47 -6.34 -23.38
N GLU A 100 -26.72 -5.18 -23.98
CA GLU A 100 -27.14 -5.05 -25.38
C GLU A 100 -25.95 -5.23 -26.32
N ASP A 101 -24.83 -4.59 -26.00
CA ASP A 101 -23.61 -4.63 -26.82
C ASP A 101 -22.63 -5.73 -26.39
N ASN A 102 -22.89 -6.39 -25.25
CA ASN A 102 -22.01 -7.37 -24.62
C ASN A 102 -20.58 -6.84 -24.37
N ILE A 103 -20.48 -5.53 -24.06
CA ILE A 103 -19.23 -4.83 -23.76
C ILE A 103 -19.04 -4.76 -22.24
N LYS A 104 -17.85 -5.12 -21.76
CA LYS A 104 -17.45 -4.93 -20.37
C LYS A 104 -16.41 -3.81 -20.27
N GLY A 105 -16.33 -3.16 -19.11
CA GLY A 105 -15.27 -2.19 -18.84
C GLY A 105 -13.92 -2.85 -18.51
N LYS A 106 -12.86 -2.18 -18.96
CA LYS A 106 -11.46 -2.49 -18.70
C LYS A 106 -10.79 -1.20 -18.22
N TYR A 107 -10.41 -1.20 -16.95
CA TYR A 107 -9.77 -0.07 -16.32
C TYR A 107 -8.28 -0.10 -16.58
N CYS A 108 -7.70 0.96 -17.13
CA CYS A 108 -6.28 1.03 -17.42
C CYS A 108 -5.66 2.28 -16.80
N ILE A 109 -4.59 2.11 -16.02
CA ILE A 109 -3.85 3.20 -15.38
C ILE A 109 -2.44 3.28 -15.94
N ALA A 110 -1.97 4.51 -16.17
CA ALA A 110 -0.65 4.83 -16.69
C ALA A 110 0.09 5.83 -15.80
N ASP A 111 1.39 5.59 -15.63
CA ASP A 111 2.34 6.60 -15.17
C ASP A 111 2.82 7.42 -16.37
N ILE A 112 2.68 8.74 -16.27
CA ILE A 112 3.07 9.69 -17.29
C ILE A 112 4.45 10.25 -16.96
N ALA A 113 5.39 10.06 -17.87
CA ALA A 113 6.70 10.69 -17.82
C ALA A 113 6.79 11.84 -18.83
N PHE A 114 7.58 12.86 -18.53
CA PHE A 114 7.91 13.90 -19.51
C PHE A 114 9.07 13.43 -20.39
N LYS A 115 9.00 13.66 -21.71
CA LYS A 115 10.02 13.23 -22.68
C LYS A 115 11.40 13.84 -22.41
N TYR A 116 11.43 15.05 -21.84
CA TYR A 116 12.64 15.84 -21.62
C TYR A 116 12.95 16.01 -20.13
N ILE A 117 13.05 14.92 -19.37
CA ILE A 117 13.58 14.97 -18.00
C ILE A 117 15.10 14.85 -18.08
N ASN A 118 15.80 15.98 -18.17
CA ASN A 118 17.25 16.00 -17.96
C ASN A 118 17.52 15.93 -16.45
N PHE A 119 18.12 14.82 -16.00
CA PHE A 119 18.60 14.63 -14.63
C PHE A 119 19.71 15.63 -14.23
N THR A 120 20.25 16.37 -15.19
CA THR A 120 21.23 17.43 -14.99
C THR A 120 20.54 18.79 -14.80
N GLY A 121 20.02 19.04 -13.61
CA GLY A 121 19.96 20.37 -12.98
C GLY A 121 19.15 21.52 -13.60
N TYR A 122 19.18 21.80 -14.89
CA TYR A 122 18.54 22.98 -15.51
C TYR A 122 18.42 22.81 -17.03
N SER A 123 17.22 22.98 -17.60
CA SER A 123 16.99 23.24 -19.03
C SER A 123 15.70 24.05 -19.21
N PRO A 124 15.59 24.94 -20.22
CA PRO A 124 14.72 26.11 -20.18
C PRO A 124 13.36 25.97 -20.87
N ILE A 125 12.80 24.76 -20.99
CA ILE A 125 11.46 24.57 -21.59
C ILE A 125 10.68 23.57 -20.73
N SER A 126 9.67 24.07 -20.02
CA SER A 126 8.85 23.42 -18.97
C SER A 126 9.64 22.92 -17.74
N GLN A 127 9.99 23.83 -16.84
CA GLN A 127 10.68 23.53 -15.58
C GLN A 127 9.70 23.02 -14.52
N ILE A 128 9.48 21.70 -14.43
CA ILE A 128 9.06 21.10 -13.16
C ILE A 128 10.35 20.69 -12.45
N PRO A 129 10.82 21.43 -11.44
CA PRO A 129 12.05 21.08 -10.75
C PRO A 129 11.87 19.72 -10.04
N ILE A 130 12.89 18.85 -10.04
CA ILE A 130 12.82 17.48 -9.48
C ILE A 130 12.29 17.45 -8.02
N LYS A 131 12.50 18.53 -7.27
CA LYS A 131 11.92 18.74 -5.92
C LYS A 131 10.38 18.70 -5.89
N GLU A 132 9.71 19.02 -6.99
CA GLU A 132 8.25 18.98 -7.17
C GLU A 132 7.76 17.61 -7.66
N LEU A 133 8.68 16.71 -8.01
CA LEU A 133 8.41 15.32 -8.37
C LEU A 133 8.88 14.35 -7.28
N THR A 134 9.46 14.84 -6.18
CA THR A 134 10.03 14.01 -5.13
C THR A 134 9.40 14.31 -3.79
N ILE A 135 8.86 13.26 -3.15
CA ILE A 135 8.45 13.32 -1.75
C ILE A 135 9.66 12.93 -0.91
N ARG A 136 10.08 13.83 -0.03
CA ARG A 136 11.16 13.52 0.90
C ARG A 136 10.64 12.55 1.96
N ILE A 137 11.15 11.33 1.91
CA ILE A 137 11.02 10.36 2.99
C ILE A 137 12.29 10.47 3.84
N SER A 138 12.18 10.18 5.13
CA SER A 138 13.32 10.29 6.02
C SER A 138 14.43 9.27 5.68
N GLY A 139 15.66 9.58 6.11
CA GLY A 139 16.87 8.82 5.76
C GLY A 139 17.51 9.23 4.43
N GLY A 140 17.04 10.30 3.79
CA GLY A 140 17.55 10.78 2.49
C GLY A 140 16.91 10.09 1.29
N MET A 141 15.89 9.25 1.49
CA MET A 141 15.15 8.59 0.43
C MET A 141 14.14 9.55 -0.21
N HIS A 142 14.21 9.71 -1.53
CA HIS A 142 13.28 10.52 -2.30
C HIS A 142 12.34 9.61 -3.09
N LEU A 143 11.04 9.67 -2.82
CA LEU A 143 10.06 8.95 -3.60
C LEU A 143 9.67 9.79 -4.82
N LEU A 144 10.06 9.34 -6.00
CA LEU A 144 9.66 9.95 -7.25
C LEU A 144 8.18 9.67 -7.51
N ARG A 145 7.42 10.74 -7.75
CA ARG A 145 6.00 10.70 -8.05
C ARG A 145 5.77 11.19 -9.47
N PHE A 146 5.28 10.30 -10.31
CA PHE A 146 4.86 10.63 -11.67
C PHE A 146 3.36 10.98 -11.67
N PRO A 147 2.92 11.90 -12.53
CA PRO A 147 1.50 12.05 -12.80
C PRO A 147 0.92 10.72 -13.25
N VAL A 148 -0.23 10.35 -12.69
CA VAL A 148 -0.97 9.17 -13.12
C VAL A 148 -2.24 9.59 -13.83
N ARG A 149 -2.65 8.79 -14.81
CA ARG A 149 -3.95 8.90 -15.47
C ARG A 149 -4.55 7.54 -15.66
N ALA A 150 -5.87 7.49 -15.60
CA ALA A 150 -6.63 6.29 -15.85
C ALA A 150 -7.63 6.51 -16.99
N MET A 151 -7.92 5.44 -17.72
CA MET A 151 -8.90 5.40 -18.79
C MET A 151 -9.74 4.14 -18.65
N CYS A 152 -11.05 4.29 -18.84
CA CYS A 152 -11.95 3.15 -18.97
C CYS A 152 -12.16 2.84 -20.45
N LEU A 153 -11.89 1.60 -20.83
CA LEU A 153 -11.98 1.12 -22.20
C LEU A 153 -12.88 -0.11 -22.29
N PRO A 154 -13.40 -0.45 -23.49
CA PRO A 154 -13.99 -1.75 -23.74
C PRO A 154 -12.99 -2.90 -23.50
N ASN A 155 -13.47 -4.01 -22.97
CA ASN A 155 -12.65 -5.19 -22.65
C ASN A 155 -12.00 -5.85 -23.87
N ASN A 156 -12.57 -5.71 -25.07
CA ASN A 156 -11.95 -6.24 -26.28
C ASN A 156 -10.73 -5.43 -26.76
N CYS A 157 -10.46 -4.26 -26.17
CA CYS A 157 -9.24 -3.52 -26.44
C CYS A 157 -8.03 -4.18 -25.78
N SER A 158 -7.03 -4.52 -26.60
CA SER A 158 -5.77 -5.08 -26.12
C SER A 158 -4.98 -4.05 -25.31
N ASP A 159 -4.02 -4.51 -24.51
CA ASP A 159 -3.16 -3.60 -23.74
C ASP A 159 -2.35 -2.66 -24.64
N SER A 160 -1.98 -3.11 -25.85
CA SER A 160 -1.36 -2.27 -26.88
C SER A 160 -2.29 -1.20 -27.44
N ASP A 161 -3.57 -1.54 -27.68
CA ASP A 161 -4.58 -0.58 -28.15
C ASP A 161 -4.79 0.52 -27.11
N ALA A 162 -4.93 0.10 -25.84
CA ALA A 162 -5.14 0.98 -24.72
C ALA A 162 -3.93 1.90 -24.46
N GLY A 163 -2.70 1.37 -24.56
CA GLY A 163 -1.48 2.17 -24.49
C GLY A 163 -1.36 3.20 -25.62
N TYR A 164 -1.77 2.84 -26.85
CA TYR A 164 -1.82 3.78 -27.97
C TYR A 164 -2.83 4.91 -27.73
N LEU A 165 -4.06 4.58 -27.33
CA LEU A 165 -5.12 5.54 -27.03
C LEU A 165 -4.69 6.50 -25.91
N MET A 166 -4.13 5.96 -24.83
CA MET A 166 -3.61 6.74 -23.71
C MET A 166 -2.54 7.74 -24.16
N ASN A 167 -1.65 7.34 -25.07
CA ASN A 167 -0.60 8.23 -25.59
C ASN A 167 -1.14 9.32 -26.55
N GLN A 168 -2.26 9.08 -27.23
CA GLN A 168 -2.92 10.11 -28.06
C GLN A 168 -3.69 11.15 -27.22
N LEU A 169 -4.22 10.74 -26.08
CA LEU A 169 -4.94 11.60 -25.13
C LEU A 169 -4.01 12.47 -24.26
N GLN A 170 -2.70 12.24 -24.36
CA GLN A 170 -1.68 12.93 -23.58
C GLN A 170 -1.06 14.12 -24.34
N HIS A 171 -0.44 15.03 -23.60
CA HIS A 171 0.29 16.15 -24.20
C HIS A 171 1.46 15.64 -25.07
N PRO A 172 1.83 16.36 -26.16
CA PRO A 172 2.88 15.93 -27.07
C PRO A 172 4.26 15.71 -26.40
N ASN A 173 4.52 16.40 -25.29
CA ASN A 173 5.76 16.36 -24.53
C ASN A 173 5.80 15.27 -23.44
N THR A 174 4.75 14.45 -23.32
CA THR A 174 4.67 13.35 -22.36
C THR A 174 4.70 11.98 -23.04
N THR A 175 5.00 10.95 -22.26
CA THR A 175 5.02 9.54 -22.66
C THR A 175 4.50 8.67 -21.53
N VAL A 176 3.86 7.57 -21.88
CA VAL A 176 3.50 6.51 -20.94
C VAL A 176 4.76 5.72 -20.57
N ARG A 177 5.08 5.62 -19.28
CA ARG A 177 6.24 4.87 -18.75
C ARG A 177 5.85 3.49 -18.26
N TYR A 178 4.79 3.44 -17.46
CA TYR A 178 4.24 2.23 -16.90
C TYR A 178 2.74 2.24 -17.17
N PHE A 179 2.19 1.07 -17.44
CA PHE A 179 0.81 0.91 -17.83
C PHE A 179 0.31 -0.46 -17.37
N VAL A 180 -0.86 -0.48 -16.75
CA VAL A 180 -1.50 -1.72 -16.29
C VAL A 180 -3.00 -1.61 -16.45
N CYS A 181 -3.62 -2.66 -16.98
CA CYS A 181 -5.06 -2.78 -17.09
C CYS A 181 -5.61 -3.83 -16.13
N GLN A 182 -6.88 -3.68 -15.78
CA GLN A 182 -7.63 -4.55 -14.91
C GLN A 182 -9.06 -4.70 -15.43
N THR A 183 -9.52 -5.93 -15.52
CA THR A 183 -10.91 -6.30 -15.84
C THR A 183 -11.62 -6.87 -14.61
N GLU A 184 -12.95 -7.01 -14.66
CA GLU A 184 -13.71 -7.57 -13.55
C GLU A 184 -13.25 -8.96 -13.13
N GLU A 185 -12.86 -9.79 -14.10
CA GLU A 185 -12.40 -11.16 -13.88
C GLU A 185 -11.01 -11.23 -13.23
N GLU A 186 -10.15 -10.23 -13.51
CA GLU A 186 -8.83 -10.09 -12.90
C GLU A 186 -8.89 -9.45 -11.50
N VAL A 187 -9.94 -8.70 -11.21
CA VAL A 187 -10.19 -8.13 -9.88
C VAL A 187 -10.84 -9.17 -8.97
N ASN A 188 -11.84 -9.89 -9.47
CA ASN A 188 -12.56 -10.92 -8.74
C ASN A 188 -11.96 -12.31 -9.01
N ILE A 189 -10.71 -12.48 -8.61
CA ILE A 189 -10.00 -13.74 -8.78
C ILE A 189 -10.56 -14.86 -7.87
N PRO A 190 -10.75 -16.08 -8.38
CA PRO A 190 -11.10 -17.22 -7.55
C PRO A 190 -9.95 -17.60 -6.61
N LEU A 191 -10.30 -18.21 -5.47
CA LEU A 191 -9.35 -18.74 -4.50
C LEU A 191 -8.47 -19.83 -5.14
N ASP A 192 -7.16 -19.66 -5.04
CA ASP A 192 -6.18 -20.64 -5.49
C ASP A 192 -5.84 -21.65 -4.38
N ASN A 193 -5.08 -22.70 -4.75
CA ASN A 193 -4.68 -23.74 -3.80
C ASN A 193 -3.87 -23.17 -2.62
N ASN A 194 -3.06 -22.14 -2.86
CA ASN A 194 -2.26 -21.48 -1.82
C ASN A 194 -3.15 -20.74 -0.82
N ALA A 195 -4.22 -20.07 -1.28
CA ALA A 195 -5.20 -19.44 -0.42
C ALA A 195 -5.96 -20.45 0.43
N TYR A 196 -6.40 -21.57 -0.17
CA TYR A 196 -7.02 -22.65 0.60
C TYR A 196 -6.09 -23.18 1.69
N LEU A 197 -4.81 -23.40 1.38
CA LEU A 197 -3.80 -23.81 2.35
C LEU A 197 -3.66 -22.78 3.49
N GLY A 198 -3.53 -21.50 3.16
CA GLY A 198 -3.44 -20.41 4.13
C GLY A 198 -4.67 -20.36 5.05
N ILE A 199 -5.87 -20.48 4.48
CA ILE A 199 -7.14 -20.53 5.22
C ILE A 199 -7.17 -21.74 6.15
N TYR A 200 -6.80 -22.93 5.69
CA TYR A 200 -6.79 -24.12 6.55
C TYR A 200 -5.80 -24.00 7.71
N ILE A 201 -4.62 -23.41 7.50
CA ILE A 201 -3.65 -23.18 8.57
C ILE A 201 -4.20 -22.19 9.60
N LEU A 202 -4.75 -21.05 9.16
CA LEU A 202 -5.33 -20.04 10.04
C LEU A 202 -6.56 -20.57 10.79
N ALA A 203 -7.40 -21.36 10.11
CA ALA A 203 -8.55 -22.03 10.72
C ALA A 203 -8.11 -23.06 11.76
N GLY A 204 -7.03 -23.81 11.51
CA GLY A 204 -6.43 -24.73 12.47
C GLY A 204 -5.93 -24.01 13.73
N ILE A 205 -5.17 -22.93 13.57
CA ILE A 205 -4.70 -22.09 14.69
C ILE A 205 -5.89 -21.52 15.48
N SER A 206 -6.88 -20.98 14.78
CA SER A 206 -8.09 -20.43 15.39
C SER A 206 -8.87 -21.49 16.17
N SER A 207 -8.96 -22.71 15.63
CA SER A 207 -9.61 -23.84 16.30
C SER A 207 -8.90 -24.24 17.59
N ILE A 208 -7.57 -24.28 17.59
CA ILE A 208 -6.76 -24.53 18.80
C ILE A 208 -7.04 -23.47 19.86
N VAL A 209 -7.06 -22.20 19.47
CA VAL A 209 -7.32 -21.07 20.37
C VAL A 209 -8.74 -21.13 20.95
N ILE A 210 -9.74 -21.46 20.13
CA ILE A 210 -11.14 -21.61 20.59
C ILE A 210 -11.26 -22.76 21.59
N LEU A 211 -10.73 -23.95 21.27
CA LEU A 211 -10.77 -25.10 22.15
C LEU A 211 -10.03 -24.85 23.48
N ALA A 212 -8.86 -24.21 23.41
CA ALA A 212 -8.10 -23.82 24.59
C ALA A 212 -8.87 -22.82 25.47
N THR A 213 -9.57 -21.86 24.84
CA THR A 213 -10.37 -20.86 25.54
C THR A 213 -11.59 -21.49 26.22
N ILE A 214 -12.29 -22.42 25.55
CA ILE A 214 -13.41 -23.16 26.14
C ILE A 214 -12.94 -24.00 27.33
N TYR A 215 -11.83 -24.72 27.18
CA TYR A 215 -11.25 -25.53 28.25
C TYR A 215 -10.87 -24.69 29.47
N ASP A 216 -10.16 -23.58 29.26
CA ASP A 216 -9.74 -22.68 30.34
C ASP A 216 -10.95 -22.02 31.04
N PHE A 217 -11.93 -21.56 30.27
CA PHE A 217 -13.18 -21.03 30.82
C PHE A 217 -13.92 -22.07 31.68
N TYR A 218 -13.99 -23.32 31.21
CA TYR A 218 -14.60 -24.40 31.97
C TYR A 218 -13.84 -24.71 33.28
N CYS A 219 -12.51 -24.80 33.21
CA CYS A 219 -11.66 -25.05 34.37
C CYS A 219 -11.78 -23.95 35.44
N GLN A 220 -11.84 -22.68 35.04
CA GLN A 220 -11.93 -21.57 35.98
C GLN A 220 -13.34 -21.43 36.60
N ASN A 221 -14.40 -21.50 35.80
CA ASN A 221 -15.74 -21.17 36.27
C ASN A 221 -16.48 -22.37 36.90
N TYR A 222 -16.32 -23.58 36.37
CA TYR A 222 -17.01 -24.76 36.88
C TYR A 222 -16.16 -25.56 37.85
N MET A 223 -14.92 -25.87 37.46
CA MET A 223 -14.04 -26.74 38.27
C MET A 223 -13.27 -25.97 39.36
N GLN A 224 -13.23 -24.64 39.29
CA GLN A 224 -12.44 -23.76 40.16
C GLN A 224 -10.98 -24.23 40.32
N LYS A 225 -10.39 -24.72 39.24
CA LYS A 225 -9.01 -25.26 39.20
C LYS A 225 -8.20 -24.61 38.10
N ASN A 226 -6.89 -24.55 38.32
CA ASN A 226 -5.97 -24.10 37.28
C ASN A 226 -5.88 -25.17 36.18
N GLY A 227 -6.20 -24.78 34.94
CA GLY A 227 -6.03 -25.63 33.77
C GLY A 227 -4.56 -25.94 33.48
N ALA A 228 -4.32 -26.92 32.60
CA ALA A 228 -2.97 -27.24 32.15
C ALA A 228 -2.29 -26.02 31.50
N LYS A 229 -1.13 -25.61 32.03
CA LYS A 229 -0.42 -24.38 31.63
C LYS A 229 -0.20 -24.25 30.11
N ALA A 230 0.12 -25.36 29.45
CA ALA A 230 0.35 -25.38 28.00
C ALA A 230 -0.92 -25.06 27.18
N VAL A 231 -2.10 -25.50 27.65
CA VAL A 231 -3.38 -25.24 26.98
C VAL A 231 -3.85 -23.82 27.29
N VAL A 232 -3.75 -23.40 28.56
CA VAL A 232 -4.10 -22.05 28.99
C VAL A 232 -3.25 -20.98 28.28
N ALA A 233 -2.03 -21.30 27.85
CA ALA A 233 -1.19 -20.40 27.07
C ALA A 233 -1.85 -19.95 25.74
N PHE A 234 -2.73 -20.76 25.14
CA PHE A 234 -3.49 -20.42 23.93
C PHE A 234 -4.88 -19.84 24.21
N SER A 235 -5.31 -19.77 25.48
CA SER A 235 -6.62 -19.25 25.85
C SER A 235 -6.67 -17.73 25.72
N ILE A 236 -7.64 -17.21 24.97
CA ILE A 236 -7.87 -15.76 24.91
C ILE A 236 -8.35 -15.25 26.26
N TYR A 237 -9.19 -16.00 26.98
CA TYR A 237 -9.80 -15.55 28.23
C TYR A 237 -8.77 -15.13 29.29
N THR A 238 -7.84 -16.04 29.64
CA THR A 238 -6.79 -15.73 30.63
C THR A 238 -5.77 -14.74 30.10
N ASN A 239 -5.35 -14.87 28.84
CA ASN A 239 -4.38 -13.95 28.27
C ASN A 239 -4.91 -12.52 28.16
N SER A 240 -6.18 -12.33 27.78
CA SER A 240 -6.82 -11.01 27.76
C SER A 240 -6.97 -10.43 29.16
N LYS A 241 -7.36 -11.24 30.17
CA LYS A 241 -7.39 -10.78 31.56
C LYS A 241 -6.02 -10.30 32.01
N ASN A 242 -4.96 -11.04 31.69
CA ASN A 242 -3.58 -10.64 32.01
C ASN A 242 -3.12 -9.42 31.22
N LEU A 243 -3.53 -9.29 29.95
CA LEU A 243 -3.17 -8.17 29.08
C LEU A 243 -3.79 -6.85 29.56
N PHE A 244 -5.06 -6.89 29.98
CA PHE A 244 -5.77 -5.73 30.51
C PHE A 244 -5.59 -5.55 32.02
N HIS A 245 -4.84 -6.43 32.68
CA HIS A 245 -4.54 -6.30 34.10
C HIS A 245 -3.46 -5.24 34.32
N THR A 246 -3.89 -4.02 34.62
CA THR A 246 -3.01 -2.95 35.06
C THR A 246 -2.62 -3.17 36.52
N SER A 247 -1.47 -3.81 36.77
CA SER A 247 -0.95 -3.90 38.13
C SER A 247 -0.20 -2.61 38.49
N ASN A 248 -0.43 -2.08 39.70
CA ASN A 248 0.41 -1.03 40.30
C ASN A 248 1.77 -1.62 40.70
N ARG A 249 2.55 -2.11 39.74
CA ARG A 249 3.95 -2.45 39.97
C ARG A 249 4.70 -1.13 40.09
N VAL A 250 5.06 -0.77 41.31
CA VAL A 250 6.07 0.28 41.55
C VAL A 250 7.39 -0.29 41.02
N SER A 251 7.65 -0.06 39.73
CA SER A 251 8.92 -0.42 39.11
C SER A 251 9.78 0.83 39.05
N SER A 252 11.09 0.71 39.22
CA SER A 252 11.99 1.86 39.21
C SER A 252 12.12 2.54 37.83
N LEU A 253 11.37 2.09 36.81
CA LEU A 253 11.54 2.46 35.40
C LEU A 253 10.23 2.85 34.69
N ASP A 254 9.20 3.28 35.43
CA ASP A 254 7.88 3.59 34.85
C ASP A 254 7.93 4.72 33.79
N CYS A 255 8.89 5.63 33.88
CA CYS A 255 9.10 6.67 32.86
C CYS A 255 9.49 6.08 31.48
N LEU A 256 10.17 4.93 31.45
CA LEU A 256 10.52 4.25 30.21
C LEU A 256 9.29 3.70 29.50
N ASP A 257 8.27 3.29 30.25
CA ASP A 257 7.01 2.84 29.66
C ASP A 257 6.25 4.01 29.01
N GLY A 258 6.29 5.20 29.61
CA GLY A 258 5.76 6.42 28.99
C GLY A 258 6.46 6.77 27.67
N ILE A 259 7.79 6.70 27.64
CA ILE A 259 8.56 6.94 26.41
C ILE A 259 8.23 5.89 25.34
N ARG A 260 8.10 4.60 25.72
CA ARG A 260 7.69 3.54 24.79
C ARG A 260 6.36 3.85 24.11
N VAL A 261 5.36 4.27 24.87
CA VAL A 261 4.04 4.59 24.32
C VAL A 261 4.15 5.74 23.31
N MET A 262 4.87 6.81 23.68
CA MET A 262 5.07 7.95 22.78
C MET A 262 5.83 7.56 21.51
N SER A 263 6.87 6.74 21.62
CA SER A 263 7.62 6.21 20.48
C SER A 263 6.75 5.32 19.59
N MET A 264 5.91 4.44 20.14
CA MET A 264 5.01 3.59 19.36
C MET A 264 3.97 4.43 18.58
N VAL A 265 3.39 5.44 19.21
CA VAL A 265 2.47 6.38 18.53
C VAL A 265 3.18 7.10 17.38
N TRP A 266 4.44 7.50 17.58
CA TRP A 266 5.23 8.16 16.55
C TRP A 266 5.54 7.24 15.36
N VAL A 267 5.92 5.97 15.61
CA VAL A 267 6.12 4.95 14.57
C VAL A 267 4.82 4.70 13.78
N MET A 268 3.68 4.56 14.47
CA MET A 268 2.38 4.38 13.82
C MET A 268 2.03 5.58 12.93
N ALA A 269 2.19 6.80 13.44
CA ALA A 269 1.95 8.03 12.68
C ALA A 269 2.85 8.10 11.43
N PHE A 270 4.12 7.73 11.55
CA PHE A 270 5.04 7.61 10.41
C PHE A 270 4.54 6.63 9.36
N HIS A 271 4.17 5.41 9.74
CA HIS A 271 3.70 4.41 8.78
C HIS A 271 2.42 4.83 8.06
N VAL A 272 1.46 5.40 8.78
CA VAL A 272 0.24 5.95 8.16
C VAL A 272 0.59 7.08 7.19
N TYR A 273 1.46 8.00 7.62
CA TYR A 273 1.88 9.14 6.81
C TYR A 273 2.57 8.70 5.53
N VAL A 274 3.60 7.85 5.59
CA VAL A 274 4.33 7.41 4.39
C VAL A 274 3.43 6.61 3.44
N LYS A 275 2.49 5.82 3.96
CA LYS A 275 1.53 5.08 3.10
C LYS A 275 0.55 6.03 2.41
N TYR A 276 0.05 7.04 3.12
CA TYR A 276 -0.81 8.05 2.53
C TYR A 276 -0.07 8.84 1.44
N MET A 277 1.15 9.31 1.75
CA MET A 277 1.97 10.09 0.81
C MET A 277 2.43 9.28 -0.41
N ALA A 278 2.63 7.96 -0.25
CA ALA A 278 2.92 7.06 -1.36
C ALA A 278 1.67 6.67 -2.18
N SER A 279 0.47 7.06 -1.75
CA SER A 279 -0.79 6.79 -2.47
C SER A 279 -1.05 7.82 -3.57
N TYR A 280 -2.06 7.55 -4.40
CA TYR A 280 -2.58 8.52 -5.36
C TYR A 280 -3.42 9.56 -4.60
N ILE A 281 -2.87 10.77 -4.46
CA ILE A 281 -3.50 11.91 -3.77
C ILE A 281 -3.88 12.97 -4.80
N PHE A 282 -5.16 13.34 -4.84
CA PHE A 282 -5.62 14.54 -5.57
C PHE A 282 -4.94 15.79 -5.02
N ASN A 283 -4.64 16.74 -5.90
CA ASN A 283 -3.89 17.94 -5.59
C ASN A 283 -2.53 17.65 -4.92
N SER A 284 -1.74 16.82 -5.58
CA SER A 284 -0.42 16.41 -5.08
C SER A 284 0.55 17.57 -4.79
N LYS A 285 0.37 18.75 -5.41
CA LYS A 285 1.20 19.93 -5.15
C LYS A 285 1.12 20.32 -3.67
N ASP A 286 -0.07 20.29 -3.09
CA ASP A 286 -0.26 20.58 -1.66
C ASP A 286 0.35 19.48 -0.78
N SER A 287 0.35 18.22 -1.23
CA SER A 287 0.99 17.12 -0.49
C SER A 287 2.51 17.34 -0.33
N ILE A 288 3.17 17.91 -1.34
CA ILE A 288 4.60 18.23 -1.27
C ILE A 288 4.84 19.37 -0.27
N GLN A 289 3.98 20.38 -0.26
CA GLN A 289 4.06 21.48 0.70
C GLN A 289 3.84 21.00 2.14
N ILE A 290 2.86 20.12 2.38
CA ILE A 290 2.59 19.51 3.69
C ILE A 290 3.81 18.75 4.20
N THR A 291 4.55 18.07 3.32
CA THR A 291 5.79 17.36 3.70
C THR A 291 6.87 18.30 4.23
N GLY A 292 6.92 19.54 3.74
CA GLY A 292 7.83 20.58 4.23
C GLY A 292 7.38 21.26 5.53
N SER A 293 6.14 21.03 5.99
CA SER A 293 5.64 21.61 7.24
C SER A 293 6.25 20.95 8.48
N LEU A 294 6.17 21.60 9.63
CA LEU A 294 6.67 21.05 10.90
C LEU A 294 6.04 19.67 11.23
N LEU A 295 4.72 19.53 11.02
CA LEU A 295 4.03 18.26 11.25
C LEU A 295 4.41 17.20 10.21
N GLY A 296 4.58 17.60 8.94
CA GLY A 296 5.05 16.68 7.89
C GLY A 296 6.46 16.17 8.16
N ILE A 297 7.36 17.02 8.66
CA ILE A 297 8.71 16.63 9.10
C ILE A 297 8.63 15.69 10.30
N LEU A 298 7.81 16.02 11.30
CA LEU A 298 7.62 15.16 12.48
C LEU A 298 7.14 13.76 12.07
N PHE A 299 6.09 13.66 11.25
CA PHE A 299 5.56 12.37 10.83
C PHE A 299 6.50 11.64 9.89
N SER A 300 7.15 12.32 8.94
CA SER A 300 8.11 11.67 8.04
C SER A 300 9.36 11.15 8.73
N THR A 301 9.74 11.70 9.89
CA THR A 301 10.93 11.30 10.65
C THR A 301 10.67 10.26 11.73
N GLY A 302 9.47 9.69 11.84
CA GLY A 302 9.15 8.74 12.93
C GLY A 302 9.97 7.45 12.97
N HIS A 303 10.71 7.09 11.92
CA HIS A 303 11.74 6.04 11.99
C HIS A 303 12.80 6.28 13.11
N LEU A 304 13.07 7.54 13.51
CA LEU A 304 13.98 7.86 14.62
C LEU A 304 13.45 7.39 15.97
N ALA A 305 12.13 7.17 16.08
CA ALA A 305 11.54 6.58 17.27
C ALA A 305 12.01 5.13 17.49
N CYS A 306 12.43 4.44 16.43
CA CYS A 306 13.03 3.10 16.54
C CYS A 306 14.32 3.14 17.35
N ASP A 307 15.15 4.18 17.23
CA ASP A 307 16.39 4.33 18.00
C ASP A 307 16.11 4.42 19.52
N ALA A 308 15.06 5.17 19.89
CA ALA A 308 14.62 5.24 21.27
C ALA A 308 14.11 3.87 21.78
N LEU A 309 13.35 3.15 20.96
CA LEU A 309 12.87 1.81 21.31
C LEU A 309 14.02 0.80 21.45
N PHE A 310 15.03 0.86 20.58
CA PHE A 310 16.23 0.02 20.68
C PHE A 310 17.02 0.33 21.96
N LEU A 311 17.24 1.61 22.25
CA LEU A 311 17.93 2.04 23.48
C LEU A 311 17.19 1.52 24.72
N ILE A 312 15.87 1.69 24.78
CA ILE A 312 15.04 1.23 25.89
C ILE A 312 15.03 -0.30 25.97
N GLY A 313 14.95 -1.00 24.84
CA GLY A 313 15.01 -2.46 24.76
C GLY A 313 16.33 -3.00 25.33
N GLY A 314 17.47 -2.47 24.85
CA GLY A 314 18.80 -2.84 25.34
C GLY A 314 19.00 -2.50 26.82
N THR A 315 18.53 -1.34 27.27
CA THR A 315 18.58 -0.93 28.68
C THR A 315 17.81 -1.89 29.58
N LEU A 316 16.58 -2.27 29.18
CA LEU A 316 15.76 -3.18 29.98
C LEU A 316 16.35 -4.59 30.01
N VAL A 317 16.84 -5.11 28.88
CA VAL A 317 17.49 -6.42 28.83
C VAL A 317 18.69 -6.46 29.76
N THR A 318 19.54 -5.43 29.70
CA THR A 318 20.73 -5.28 30.54
C THR A 318 20.35 -5.19 32.02
N TYR A 319 19.37 -4.33 32.35
CA TYR A 319 18.88 -4.17 33.72
C TYR A 319 18.34 -5.48 34.31
N VAL A 320 17.49 -6.20 33.56
CA VAL A 320 16.92 -7.47 34.01
C VAL A 320 17.99 -8.56 34.13
N TYR A 321 18.96 -8.59 33.22
CA TYR A 321 20.05 -9.54 33.25
C TYR A 321 20.91 -9.35 34.51
N PHE A 322 21.36 -8.14 34.81
CA PHE A 322 22.14 -7.84 36.01
C PHE A 322 21.32 -7.95 37.30
N SER A 323 20.02 -7.66 37.26
CA SER A 323 19.13 -7.82 38.43
C SER A 323 18.90 -9.29 38.81
N LYS A 324 18.90 -10.22 37.84
CA LYS A 324 18.64 -11.64 38.08
C LYS A 324 19.89 -12.50 38.22
N THR A 325 21.05 -12.01 37.76
CA THR A 325 22.30 -12.77 37.79
C THR A 325 23.18 -12.25 38.92
N LYS A 326 23.22 -12.97 40.05
CA LYS A 326 24.02 -12.57 41.21
C LYS A 326 25.54 -12.69 41.00
N ASP A 327 25.99 -13.53 40.08
CA ASP A 327 27.41 -13.87 39.89
C ASP A 327 27.97 -13.52 38.49
N GLY A 328 27.23 -12.78 37.66
CA GLY A 328 27.75 -12.29 36.37
C GLY A 328 28.18 -13.37 35.38
N ASP A 329 27.61 -14.58 35.45
CA ASP A 329 28.01 -15.72 34.61
C ASP A 329 27.52 -15.54 33.15
N LEU A 330 28.34 -14.81 32.38
CA LEU A 330 28.22 -14.55 30.94
C LEU A 330 28.64 -15.78 30.12
N THR A 331 28.24 -16.98 30.55
CA THR A 331 28.54 -18.19 29.78
C THR A 331 27.87 -18.10 28.41
N LEU A 332 28.58 -18.52 27.36
CA LEU A 332 28.06 -18.59 25.99
C LEU A 332 26.70 -19.33 25.92
N TYR A 333 26.52 -20.36 26.75
CA TYR A 333 25.27 -21.09 26.90
C TYR A 333 24.08 -20.20 27.32
N ASN A 334 24.26 -19.32 28.32
CA ASN A 334 23.20 -18.43 28.81
C ASN A 334 22.82 -17.38 27.75
N ILE A 335 23.81 -16.93 26.99
CA ILE A 335 23.61 -16.00 25.88
C ILE A 335 22.81 -16.69 24.76
N ILE A 336 23.24 -17.87 24.29
CA ILE A 336 22.54 -18.65 23.26
C ILE A 336 21.10 -18.96 23.69
N LYS A 337 20.90 -19.36 24.95
CA LYS A 337 19.57 -19.64 25.52
C LYS A 337 18.66 -18.40 25.48
N HIS A 338 19.20 -17.21 25.76
CA HIS A 338 18.45 -15.95 25.68
C HIS A 338 18.00 -15.66 24.25
N TYR A 339 18.90 -15.80 23.26
CA TYR A 339 18.57 -15.59 21.85
C TYR A 339 17.59 -16.64 21.30
N LEU A 340 17.74 -17.91 21.65
CA LEU A 340 16.79 -18.95 21.28
C LEU A 340 15.39 -18.64 21.81
N HIS A 341 15.28 -18.21 23.06
CA HIS A 341 14.00 -17.83 23.64
C HIS A 341 13.39 -16.61 22.93
N ARG A 342 14.21 -15.63 22.52
CA ARG A 342 13.77 -14.49 21.72
C ARG A 342 13.25 -14.92 20.35
N TYR A 343 13.99 -15.79 19.66
CA TYR A 343 13.59 -16.34 18.35
C TYR A 343 12.26 -17.09 18.43
N ILE A 344 12.14 -18.05 19.36
CA ILE A 344 10.91 -18.85 19.54
C ILE A 344 9.70 -17.96 19.91
N ARG A 345 9.92 -16.82 20.58
CA ARG A 345 8.85 -15.89 20.96
C ARG A 345 8.36 -15.04 19.78
N LEU A 346 9.27 -14.52 18.93
CA LEU A 346 8.92 -13.58 17.87
C LEU A 346 8.48 -14.28 16.58
N THR A 347 9.15 -15.37 16.23
CA THR A 347 8.97 -16.07 14.95
C THR A 347 7.54 -16.59 14.70
N PRO A 348 6.77 -17.09 15.68
CA PRO A 348 5.40 -17.55 15.42
C PRO A 348 4.47 -16.45 14.91
N ALA A 349 4.55 -15.25 15.48
CA ALA A 349 3.76 -14.12 15.02
C ALA A 349 4.18 -13.69 13.60
N LEU A 350 5.49 -13.69 13.34
CA LEU A 350 6.04 -13.39 12.02
C LEU A 350 5.58 -14.39 10.95
N ILE A 351 5.61 -15.69 11.27
CA ILE A 351 5.11 -16.74 10.37
C ILE A 351 3.64 -16.51 10.04
N GLY A 352 2.81 -16.11 11.01
CA GLY A 352 1.41 -15.75 10.77
C GLY A 352 1.26 -14.61 9.74
N VAL A 353 2.06 -13.56 9.87
CA VAL A 353 2.10 -12.45 8.90
C VAL A 353 2.54 -12.94 7.52
N ILE A 354 3.60 -13.74 7.44
CA ILE A 354 4.11 -14.30 6.19
C ILE A 354 3.04 -15.14 5.49
N ILE A 355 2.33 -16.01 6.21
CA ILE A 355 1.26 -16.85 5.65
C ILE A 355 0.19 -15.96 5.03
N VAL A 356 -0.30 -14.95 5.77
CA VAL A 356 -1.31 -14.02 5.24
C VAL A 356 -0.79 -13.26 4.03
N SER A 357 0.43 -12.72 4.10
CA SER A 357 1.04 -11.93 3.01
C SER A 357 1.30 -12.76 1.76
N ALA A 358 1.77 -14.01 1.89
CA ALA A 358 2.12 -14.87 0.76
C ALA A 358 0.89 -15.56 0.12
N THR A 359 -0.17 -15.80 0.89
CA THR A 359 -1.32 -16.60 0.41
C THR A 359 -2.60 -15.79 0.21
N LEU A 360 -2.94 -14.90 1.15
CA LEU A 360 -4.25 -14.25 1.18
C LEU A 360 -4.24 -12.80 0.70
N LEU A 361 -3.08 -12.13 0.67
CA LEU A 361 -3.01 -10.69 0.45
C LEU A 361 -3.78 -10.24 -0.78
N LYS A 362 -3.61 -10.87 -1.96
CA LYS A 362 -4.31 -10.52 -3.21
C LYS A 362 -5.84 -10.53 -3.15
N TYR A 363 -6.43 -11.25 -2.19
CA TYR A 363 -7.88 -11.37 -2.02
C TYR A 363 -8.45 -10.34 -1.03
N THR A 364 -7.61 -9.57 -0.33
CA THR A 364 -8.03 -8.67 0.75
C THR A 364 -8.55 -7.31 0.28
N GLY A 365 -8.43 -7.01 -1.02
CA GLY A 365 -8.84 -5.73 -1.57
C GLY A 365 -8.78 -5.71 -3.09
N SER A 366 -9.12 -4.56 -3.65
CA SER A 366 -9.00 -4.24 -5.07
C SER A 366 -8.77 -2.74 -5.23
N GLY A 367 -8.28 -2.31 -6.39
CA GLY A 367 -8.07 -0.90 -6.67
C GLY A 367 -7.02 -0.63 -7.74
N PRO A 368 -6.86 0.64 -8.17
CA PRO A 368 -5.89 1.05 -9.19
C PRO A 368 -4.45 0.58 -8.92
N LYS A 369 -4.04 0.62 -7.65
CA LYS A 369 -2.67 0.28 -7.22
C LYS A 369 -2.53 -1.18 -6.81
N TRP A 370 -3.62 -1.95 -6.75
CA TRP A 370 -3.61 -3.30 -6.20
C TRP A 370 -2.68 -4.26 -6.94
N PRO A 371 -2.58 -4.25 -8.29
CA PRO A 371 -1.61 -5.09 -9.00
C PRO A 371 -0.17 -4.84 -8.57
N LEU A 372 0.21 -3.56 -8.38
CA LEU A 372 1.53 -3.17 -7.91
C LEU A 372 1.76 -3.59 -6.44
N ILE A 373 0.74 -3.46 -5.59
CA ILE A 373 0.85 -3.88 -4.19
C ILE A 373 1.03 -5.40 -4.11
N ASN A 374 0.30 -6.16 -4.92
CA ASN A 374 0.36 -7.61 -4.96
C ASN A 374 1.71 -8.11 -5.47
N SER A 375 2.25 -7.53 -6.55
CA SER A 375 3.57 -7.93 -7.06
C SER A 375 4.67 -7.64 -6.04
N VAL A 376 4.66 -6.45 -5.44
CA VAL A 376 5.69 -6.06 -4.48
C VAL A 376 5.58 -6.83 -3.15
N SER A 377 4.36 -7.08 -2.67
CA SER A 377 4.13 -7.60 -1.32
C SER A 377 3.88 -9.10 -1.28
N GLN A 378 3.05 -9.64 -2.17
CA GLN A 378 2.71 -11.06 -2.17
C GLN A 378 3.74 -11.88 -2.96
N GLU A 379 4.01 -11.52 -4.21
CA GLU A 379 4.97 -12.27 -5.04
C GLU A 379 6.37 -12.15 -4.43
N GLY A 380 6.77 -10.94 -4.03
CA GLY A 380 7.98 -10.72 -3.23
C GLY A 380 8.02 -11.56 -1.95
N CYS A 381 6.88 -11.75 -1.26
CA CYS A 381 6.87 -12.63 -0.10
C CYS A 381 6.99 -14.12 -0.45
N GLN A 382 6.34 -14.58 -1.52
CA GLN A 382 6.44 -15.97 -1.98
C GLN A 382 7.88 -16.35 -2.37
N GLU A 383 8.67 -15.40 -2.85
CA GLU A 383 10.06 -15.60 -3.20
C GLU A 383 11.01 -15.49 -1.98
N TYR A 384 10.79 -14.50 -1.11
CA TYR A 384 11.75 -14.12 -0.06
C TYR A 384 11.36 -14.47 1.38
N TRP A 385 10.24 -15.17 1.62
CA TRP A 385 9.76 -15.53 2.98
C TRP A 385 10.83 -16.17 3.88
N TRP A 386 11.70 -17.02 3.31
CA TRP A 386 12.74 -17.74 4.06
C TRP A 386 13.77 -16.78 4.66
N SER A 387 14.14 -15.73 3.93
CA SER A 387 15.08 -14.71 4.38
C SER A 387 14.49 -13.85 5.52
N THR A 388 13.16 -13.70 5.51
CA THR A 388 12.41 -13.01 6.56
C THR A 388 12.32 -13.85 7.83
N ILE A 389 12.06 -15.17 7.73
CA ILE A 389 12.06 -16.08 8.88
C ILE A 389 13.44 -16.14 9.56
N LEU A 390 14.51 -16.11 8.77
CA LEU A 390 15.88 -16.11 9.27
C LEU A 390 16.37 -14.73 9.75
N TYR A 391 15.58 -13.67 9.58
CA TYR A 391 15.93 -12.29 9.92
C TYR A 391 17.19 -11.74 9.21
N ILE A 392 17.51 -12.24 8.01
CA ILE A 392 18.72 -11.85 7.25
C ILE A 392 18.42 -11.00 6.00
N HIS A 393 17.16 -10.65 5.78
CA HIS A 393 16.73 -9.95 4.57
C HIS A 393 17.36 -8.56 4.39
N ASN A 394 17.73 -7.87 5.47
CA ASN A 394 18.39 -6.55 5.37
C ASN A 394 19.80 -6.60 4.75
N GLU A 395 20.47 -7.76 4.79
CA GLU A 395 21.86 -7.92 4.33
C GLU A 395 21.94 -8.57 2.95
N LEU A 396 21.03 -9.51 2.67
CA LEU A 396 21.01 -10.25 1.41
C LEU A 396 20.26 -9.53 0.29
N ASN A 397 19.25 -8.72 0.63
CA ASN A 397 18.33 -8.13 -0.34
C ASN A 397 18.49 -6.60 -0.46
N LEU A 398 19.73 -6.10 -0.52
CA LEU A 398 20.07 -4.66 -0.63
C LEU A 398 19.57 -3.94 -1.91
N GLY A 399 18.61 -4.53 -2.64
CA GLY A 399 17.94 -3.97 -3.81
C GLY A 399 16.76 -4.80 -4.33
N ASN A 400 16.38 -5.89 -3.63
CA ASN A 400 15.30 -6.80 -4.05
C ASN A 400 14.05 -6.62 -3.18
N MET A 401 12.91 -7.10 -3.67
CA MET A 401 11.65 -7.08 -2.92
C MET A 401 11.79 -7.88 -1.61
N VAL A 402 11.21 -7.39 -0.51
CA VAL A 402 11.20 -8.07 0.79
C VAL A 402 9.81 -8.62 1.10
N CYS A 403 9.73 -9.75 1.82
CA CYS A 403 8.44 -10.21 2.33
C CYS A 403 7.95 -9.21 3.39
N ASN A 404 7.04 -8.33 2.95
CA ASN A 404 6.32 -7.34 3.75
C ASN A 404 7.20 -6.22 4.35
N TYR A 405 7.23 -5.07 3.66
CA TYR A 405 7.88 -3.82 4.09
C TYR A 405 7.49 -3.31 5.50
N LEU A 406 6.39 -3.78 6.09
CA LEU A 406 6.00 -3.39 7.46
C LEU A 406 6.84 -4.08 8.54
N VAL A 407 7.66 -5.07 8.16
CA VAL A 407 8.45 -5.90 9.08
C VAL A 407 9.95 -5.58 9.01
N ASP A 408 10.36 -4.62 8.16
CA ASP A 408 11.78 -4.29 7.88
C ASP A 408 12.61 -3.92 9.12
N PHE A 409 11.97 -3.52 10.23
CA PHE A 409 12.65 -3.17 11.48
C PHE A 409 12.93 -4.36 12.40
N VAL A 410 12.16 -5.46 12.30
CA VAL A 410 12.35 -6.66 13.13
C VAL A 410 13.72 -7.34 12.93
N PRO A 411 14.30 -7.41 11.72
CA PRO A 411 15.66 -7.90 11.55
C PRO A 411 16.74 -6.94 12.05
N VAL A 412 16.55 -5.61 12.07
CA VAL A 412 17.57 -4.67 12.59
C VAL A 412 17.91 -5.01 14.05
N ASP A 413 16.87 -5.41 14.78
CA ASP A 413 16.88 -5.89 16.15
C ASP A 413 17.63 -7.22 16.37
N SER A 414 17.77 -8.03 15.30
CA SER A 414 18.31 -9.40 15.33
C SER A 414 19.66 -9.54 14.62
N CYS A 415 19.88 -8.80 13.52
CA CYS A 415 21.09 -8.81 12.70
C CYS A 415 22.28 -8.15 13.38
N HIS A 416 22.06 -7.08 14.16
CA HIS A 416 23.16 -6.44 14.90
C HIS A 416 23.86 -7.43 15.86
N CYS A 417 23.13 -8.44 16.34
CA CYS A 417 23.68 -9.51 17.16
C CYS A 417 24.29 -10.66 16.35
N HIS A 418 23.75 -11.01 15.17
CA HIS A 418 24.28 -12.10 14.34
C HIS A 418 25.70 -11.78 13.83
N PHE A 419 25.98 -10.51 13.49
CA PHE A 419 27.32 -10.04 13.16
C PHE A 419 28.24 -9.87 14.37
N SER A 420 27.72 -9.48 15.54
CA SER A 420 28.50 -9.53 16.78
C SER A 420 28.94 -10.96 17.13
N PHE A 421 28.08 -11.97 16.92
CA PHE A 421 28.47 -13.37 17.09
C PHE A 421 29.56 -13.81 16.09
N HIS A 422 29.46 -13.39 14.83
CA HIS A 422 30.48 -13.71 13.84
C HIS A 422 31.85 -13.04 14.12
N LYS A 423 31.84 -11.88 14.79
CA LYS A 423 33.06 -11.18 15.29
C LYS A 423 33.55 -11.65 16.66
N ILE A 424 32.78 -12.49 17.36
CA ILE A 424 33.19 -13.12 18.63
C ILE A 424 33.75 -14.53 18.39
N ILE A 425 33.44 -15.13 17.23
CA ILE A 425 33.89 -16.49 16.84
C ILE A 425 35.13 -16.45 15.90
N ILE A 426 35.52 -15.27 15.42
CA ILE A 426 36.81 -15.00 14.75
C ILE A 426 37.62 -14.10 15.67
#